data_AF-A0A382WQB4-F1
#
_entry.id   AF-A0A382WQB4-F1
#
_cell.length_a   1.000
_cell.length_b   1.000
_cell.length_c   1.000
_cell.angle_alpha   90.00
_cell.angle_beta   90.00
_cell.angle_gamma   90.00
#
_symmetry.space_group_name_H-M   'P 1'
#
loop_
_entity.id
_entity.type
_entity.pdbx_description
1 polymer ?
#
loop_
_entity_poly.entity_id
_entity_poly.type
_entity_poly.pdbx_seq_one_letter_code
_entity_poly.pdbx_strand_id
1 'polypeptide(L)' 'MQQTLQMDNDALAILTGRQPMVTGNEGLADIRIVNAIFKAAKTGETVAL' A
#
# COMPACT_ATOMS: atom_id res chain seq x y z
N MET A 1 -7.03 -9.62 -17.75
CA MET A 1 -5.62 -9.30 -17.43
C MET A 1 -5.59 -8.09 -16.53
N GLN A 2 -5.52 -8.28 -15.21
CA GLN A 2 -5.60 -7.17 -14.25
C GLN A 2 -4.27 -6.42 -14.13
N GLN A 3 -3.14 -7.14 -14.22
CA GLN A 3 -1.79 -6.59 -14.13
C GLN A 3 -1.46 -5.61 -15.26
N THR A 4 -1.79 -5.93 -16.52
CA THR A 4 -1.53 -5.05 -17.67
C THR A 4 -2.26 -3.72 -17.54
N LEU A 5 -3.52 -3.73 -17.11
CA LEU A 5 -4.31 -2.51 -16.86
C LEU A 5 -3.68 -1.64 -15.76
N GLN A 6 -3.11 -2.24 -14.72
CA GLN A 6 -2.41 -1.51 -13.68
C GLN A 6 -1.16 -0.82 -14.24
N MET A 7 -0.34 -1.56 -15.02
CA MET A 7 0.85 -1.01 -15.65
C MET A 7 0.52 0.14 -16.62
N ASP A 8 -0.56 0.03 -17.39
CA ASP A 8 -1.01 1.09 -18.31
C ASP A 8 -1.43 2.36 -17.54
N ASN A 9 -2.13 2.20 -16.42
CA ASN A 9 -2.54 3.32 -15.57
C ASN A 9 -1.34 4.02 -14.92
N ASP A 10 -0.36 3.24 -14.47
CA ASP A 10 0.89 3.73 -13.88
C ASP A 10 1.72 4.49 -14.93
N ALA A 11 1.87 3.94 -16.14
CA ALA A 11 2.56 4.60 -17.24
C ALA A 11 1.89 5.93 -17.61
N LEU A 12 0.55 5.95 -17.70
CA LEU A 12 -0.20 7.18 -17.96
C LEU A 12 -0.02 8.20 -16.83
N ALA A 13 0.05 7.75 -15.57
CA ALA A 13 0.30 8.63 -14.44
C ALA A 13 1.66 9.34 -14.56
N ILE A 14 2.71 8.58 -14.89
CA ILE A 14 4.07 9.11 -15.10
C ILE A 14 4.10 10.11 -16.27
N LEU A 15 3.52 9.74 -17.42
CA LEU A 15 3.56 10.58 -18.63
C LEU A 15 2.82 11.90 -18.48
N THR A 16 1.75 11.92 -17.67
CA THR A 16 0.90 13.11 -17.49
C THR A 16 1.19 13.88 -16.20
N GLY A 17 2.12 13.40 -15.36
CA GLY A 17 2.45 14.01 -14.08
C GLY A 17 1.30 14.00 -13.07
N ARG A 18 0.30 13.12 -13.26
CA ARG A 18 -0.82 12.95 -12.31
C ARG A 18 -0.45 11.93 -11.23
N GLN A 19 -1.14 11.99 -10.10
CA GLN A 19 -1.04 10.97 -9.06
C GLN A 19 -1.41 9.58 -9.60
N PRO A 20 -0.72 8.50 -9.19
CA PRO A 20 -1.14 7.14 -9.48
C PRO A 20 -2.49 6.85 -8.82
N MET A 21 -3.21 5.86 -9.35
CA MET A 21 -4.54 5.47 -8.83
C MET A 21 -4.49 5.01 -7.37
N VAL A 22 -3.39 4.34 -7.00
CA VAL A 22 -3.08 3.94 -5.62
C VAL A 22 -1.80 4.65 -5.22
N THR A 23 -1.86 5.43 -4.16
CA THR A 23 -0.74 6.29 -3.74
C THR A 23 0.15 5.60 -2.72
N GLY A 24 1.39 6.09 -2.56
CA GLY A 24 2.31 5.54 -1.56
C GLY A 24 1.81 5.63 -0.12
N ASN A 25 0.94 6.60 0.20
CA ASN A 25 0.36 6.74 1.54
C ASN A 25 -0.54 5.56 1.93
N GLU A 26 -1.24 4.96 0.96
CA GLU A 26 -2.05 3.77 1.20
C GLU A 26 -1.15 2.58 1.52
N GLY A 27 -0.07 2.39 0.75
CA GLY A 27 0.94 1.36 1.06
C GLY A 27 1.61 1.56 2.43
N LEU A 28 1.84 2.80 2.85
CA LEU A 28 2.34 3.09 4.20
C LEU A 28 1.33 2.72 5.29
N ALA A 29 0.04 2.96 5.07
CA ALA A 29 -1.02 2.55 6.00
C ALA A 29 -1.10 1.02 6.11
N ASP A 30 -0.96 0.30 5.00
CA ASP A 30 -0.92 -1.17 4.99
C ASP A 30 0.28 -1.70 5.78
N ILE A 31 1.46 -1.11 5.59
CA ILE A 31 2.67 -1.49 6.32
C ILE A 31 2.54 -1.22 7.82
N ARG A 32 1.82 -0.17 8.24
CA ARG A 32 1.52 0.05 9.67
C ARG A 32 0.74 -1.11 10.28
N ILE A 33 -0.25 -1.64 9.55
CA ILE A 33 -1.03 -2.80 9.98
C ILE A 33 -0.15 -4.04 10.05
N VAL A 34 0.65 -4.32 9.02
CA VAL A 34 1.59 -5.45 9.00
C VAL A 34 2.53 -5.42 10.20
N ASN A 35 3.10 -4.25 10.51
CA ASN A 35 3.97 -4.08 11.66
C ASN A 35 3.24 -4.29 13.00
N ALA A 36 1.98 -3.83 13.11
CA ALA A 36 1.16 -4.07 14.30
C ALA A 36 0.85 -5.56 14.50
N ILE A 37 0.57 -6.30 13.42
CA ILE A 37 0.39 -7.76 13.45
C ILE A 37 1.66 -8.44 13.95
N PHE A 38 2.83 -8.09 13.41
CA PHE A 38 4.10 -8.67 13.87
C PHE A 38 4.36 -8.35 15.35
N LYS A 39 4.06 -7.14 15.80
CA LYS A 39 4.20 -6.75 17.21
C LYS A 39 3.24 -7.55 18.11
N ALA A 40 1.98 -7.70 17.71
CA ALA A 40 0.99 -8.50 18.44
C ALA A 40 1.43 -9.97 18.54
N ALA A 41 1.88 -10.57 17.44
CA ALA A 41 2.37 -11.95 17.43
C ALA A 41 3.58 -12.17 18.33
N LYS A 42 4.49 -11.17 18.43
CA LYS A 42 5.67 -11.23 19.30
C LYS A 42 5.34 -11.09 20.78
N THR A 43 4.31 -10.30 21.11
CA THR A 43 4.00 -9.91 22.50
C THR A 43 2.84 -10.69 23.10
N GLY A 44 1.96 -11.25 22.27
CA GLY A 44 0.68 -11.81 22.71
C GLY A 44 -0.36 -10.75 23.07
N GLU A 45 -0.08 -9.46 22.84
CA GLU A 45 -0.94 -8.34 23.22
C GLU A 45 -1.64 -7.71 22.02
N THR A 46 -2.82 -7.11 22.26
CA THR A 46 -3.52 -6.30 21.26
C THR A 46 -2.77 -4.99 21.01
N VAL A 47 -2.52 -4.66 19.74
CA VAL A 47 -1.85 -3.42 19.32
C VAL A 47 -2.89 -2.44 18.75
N ALA A 48 -3.01 -1.25 19.37
CA ALA A 48 -3.81 -0.14 18.84
C ALA A 48 -3.07 0.59 17.71
N LEU A 49 -3.82 1.06 16.71
CA LEU A 49 -3.32 1.74 15.50
C LEU A 49 -3.53 3.25 15.53
#